data_AF-C5MAB3-F1
#
_entry.id   AF-C5MAB3-F1
#
_cell.length_a   1.000
_cell.length_b   1.000
_cell.length_c   1.000
_cell.angle_alpha   90.00
_cell.angle_beta   90.00
_cell.angle_gamma   90.00
#
_symmetry.space_group_name_H-M   'P 1'
#
loop_
_entity.id
_entity.type
_entity.pdbx_description
1 polymer ?
#
loop_
_entity_poly.entity_id
_entity_poly.type
_entity_poly.pdbx_seq_one_letter_code
_entity_poly.pdbx_strand_id
1 'polypeptide(L)'
;MSSELYRLPILQKSIEDNSNNTTRFLILGYSQPPNDDNNSTSKKVSSIMFRLNHDDPGALCDVLVKFKEYGITLTSINSRPANLQPWQYVFFVEMIGDIHEGKLVEEIKESCLDLVILGTFKRSWRYDNTN
;
A
#
# COMPACT_ATOMS: atom_id res chain seq x y z
N MET A 1 -25.27 10.17 -8.00
CA MET A 1 -24.77 11.37 -7.32
C MET A 1 -24.90 12.62 -8.18
N SER A 2 -24.16 12.78 -9.28
CA SER A 2 -24.24 14.01 -10.09
C SER A 2 -25.60 14.23 -10.76
N SER A 3 -26.20 13.18 -11.35
CA SER A 3 -27.54 13.29 -11.97
C SER A 3 -28.61 13.73 -10.97
N GLU A 4 -28.54 13.25 -9.73
CA GLU A 4 -29.43 13.64 -8.63
C GLU A 4 -29.20 15.09 -8.20
N LEU A 5 -27.93 15.49 -7.99
CA LEU A 5 -27.54 16.84 -7.62
C LEU A 5 -28.05 17.89 -8.62
N TYR A 6 -27.92 17.59 -9.91
CA TYR A 6 -28.33 18.47 -11.01
C TYR A 6 -29.74 18.19 -11.55
N ARG A 7 -30.46 17.23 -10.96
CA ARG A 7 -31.81 16.80 -11.37
C ARG A 7 -31.92 16.46 -12.87
N LEU A 8 -30.89 15.82 -13.41
CA LEU A 8 -30.85 15.39 -14.82
C LEU A 8 -31.39 13.96 -14.97
N PRO A 9 -32.21 13.68 -16.00
CA PRO A 9 -32.66 12.32 -16.29
C PRO A 9 -31.49 11.45 -16.75
N ILE A 10 -31.46 10.21 -16.28
CA ILE A 10 -30.49 9.20 -16.74
C ILE A 10 -31.09 8.48 -17.95
N LEU A 11 -30.52 8.70 -19.14
CA LEU A 11 -30.98 8.07 -20.39
C LEU A 11 -30.58 6.60 -20.48
N GLN A 12 -29.38 6.26 -20.03
CA GLN A 12 -28.87 4.89 -19.99
C GLN A 12 -27.90 4.74 -18.81
N LYS A 13 -27.98 3.61 -18.10
CA LYS A 13 -27.09 3.26 -16.99
C LYS A 13 -26.00 2.31 -17.47
N SER A 14 -24.90 2.26 -16.73
CA SER A 14 -23.82 1.29 -16.94
C SER A 14 -23.30 1.28 -18.39
N ILE A 15 -22.94 2.47 -18.89
CA ILE A 15 -22.44 2.66 -20.27
C ILE A 15 -20.93 2.48 -20.40
N GLU A 16 -20.24 2.08 -19.33
CA GLU A 16 -18.83 1.76 -19.34
C GLU A 16 -18.50 0.52 -20.17
N ASP A 17 -17.36 0.55 -20.88
CA ASP A 17 -16.89 -0.59 -21.65
C ASP A 17 -16.39 -1.75 -20.76
N ASN A 18 -15.89 -1.42 -19.57
CA ASN A 18 -15.34 -2.37 -18.62
C ASN A 18 -16.11 -2.34 -17.29
N SER A 19 -16.96 -3.35 -17.08
CA SER A 19 -17.73 -3.55 -15.85
C SER A 19 -16.87 -3.86 -14.61
N ASN A 20 -15.61 -4.23 -14.79
CA ASN A 20 -14.66 -4.51 -13.71
C ASN A 20 -13.81 -3.28 -13.33
N ASN A 21 -14.07 -2.10 -13.89
CA ASN A 21 -13.36 -0.88 -13.50
C ASN A 21 -13.64 -0.56 -12.03
N THR A 22 -12.61 -0.64 -11.20
CA THR A 22 -12.70 -0.42 -9.77
C THR A 22 -11.69 0.62 -9.32
N THR A 23 -12.12 1.47 -8.39
CA THR A 23 -11.24 2.44 -7.73
C THR A 23 -11.05 2.03 -6.28
N ARG A 24 -9.79 1.93 -5.86
CA ARG A 24 -9.43 1.67 -4.47
C ARG A 24 -9.21 3.00 -3.74
N PHE A 25 -9.85 3.14 -2.59
CA PHE A 25 -9.68 4.29 -1.70
C PHE A 25 -8.97 3.85 -0.41
N LEU A 26 -8.18 4.76 0.16
CA LEU A 26 -7.63 4.65 1.51
C LEU A 26 -8.30 5.70 2.39
N ILE A 27 -8.68 5.31 3.60
CA ILE A 27 -9.21 6.23 4.61
C ILE A 27 -8.05 6.60 5.52
N LEU A 28 -7.74 7.89 5.62
CA LEU A 28 -6.65 8.41 6.44
C LEU A 28 -7.22 9.03 7.72
N GLY A 29 -6.53 8.82 8.83
CA GLY A 29 -6.88 9.39 10.13
C GLY A 29 -5.63 9.57 10.98
N TYR A 30 -5.69 10.46 11.97
CA TYR A 30 -4.57 10.71 12.88
C TYR A 30 -4.39 9.62 13.94
N SER A 31 -5.47 8.88 14.25
CA SER A 31 -5.46 7.79 15.22
C SER A 31 -5.49 6.46 14.49
N GLN A 32 -4.78 5.46 15.04
CA GLN A 32 -4.95 4.10 14.56
C GLN A 32 -6.40 3.64 14.82
N PRO A 33 -7.03 2.96 13.85
CA PRO A 33 -8.33 2.35 14.09
C PRO A 33 -8.20 1.32 15.23
N PRO A 34 -9.28 1.06 15.99
CA PRO A 34 -9.27 -0.01 16.99
C PRO A 34 -8.81 -1.32 16.35
N ASN A 35 -7.97 -2.07 17.04
CA ASN A 35 -7.62 -3.42 16.61
C ASN A 35 -8.91 -4.24 16.54
N ASP A 36 -9.30 -4.68 15.34
CA ASP A 36 -10.28 -5.76 15.19
C ASP A 36 -9.62 -7.01 15.80
N ASP A 37 -10.20 -7.59 16.87
CA ASP A 37 -9.75 -8.80 17.58
C ASP A 37 -9.62 -10.07 16.70
N ASN A 38 -9.81 -9.94 15.38
CA ASN A 38 -9.54 -10.99 14.42
C ASN A 38 -8.04 -11.12 14.20
N ASN A 39 -7.40 -11.99 14.99
CA ASN A 39 -5.98 -12.40 14.94
C ASN A 39 -5.50 -13.05 13.62
N SER A 40 -6.26 -12.92 12.52
CA SER A 40 -5.85 -13.49 11.24
C SER A 40 -4.94 -12.52 10.48
N THR A 41 -3.63 -12.77 10.51
CA THR A 41 -2.59 -11.99 9.83
C THR A 41 -2.87 -11.81 8.33
N SER A 42 -3.50 -12.79 7.67
CA SER A 42 -3.84 -12.70 6.24
C SER A 42 -4.91 -11.66 5.91
N LYS A 43 -5.65 -11.18 6.91
CA LYS A 43 -6.68 -10.14 6.79
C LYS A 43 -6.17 -8.74 7.10
N LYS A 44 -4.87 -8.57 7.33
CA LYS A 44 -4.23 -7.26 7.53
C LYS A 44 -3.33 -6.94 6.34
N VAL A 45 -3.25 -5.66 6.01
CA VAL A 45 -2.30 -5.10 5.05
C VAL A 45 -1.58 -3.95 5.74
N SER A 46 -0.25 -3.98 5.69
CA SER A 46 0.60 -2.88 6.13
C SER A 46 1.05 -2.07 4.92
N SER A 47 1.09 -0.75 5.07
CA SER A 47 1.64 0.15 4.07
C SER A 47 2.82 0.92 4.64
N ILE A 48 3.91 0.94 3.88
CA ILE A 48 5.12 1.68 4.19
C ILE A 48 5.51 2.57 3.02
N MET A 49 6.28 3.59 3.35
CA MET A 49 6.92 4.48 2.40
C MET A 49 8.41 4.53 2.74
N PHE A 50 9.29 4.37 1.75
CA PHE A 50 10.72 4.56 1.96
C PHE A 50 11.40 5.21 0.78
N ARG A 51 12.56 5.82 1.02
CA ARG A 51 13.46 6.30 -0.04
C ARG A 51 14.81 5.64 0.09
N LEU A 52 15.44 5.46 -1.06
CA LEU A 52 16.73 4.81 -1.20
C LEU A 52 17.75 5.81 -1.72
N ASN A 53 19.02 5.56 -1.41
CA ASN A 53 20.10 6.25 -2.07
C ASN A 53 20.17 5.76 -3.52
N HIS A 54 20.00 6.67 -4.47
CA HIS A 54 19.92 6.32 -5.88
C HIS A 54 21.27 6.01 -6.52
N ASP A 55 22.36 6.42 -5.87
CA ASP A 55 23.72 6.16 -6.32
C ASP A 55 24.18 4.74 -5.96
N ASP A 56 23.47 4.04 -5.07
CA ASP A 56 23.79 2.68 -4.63
C ASP A 56 23.14 1.65 -5.58
N PRO A 57 23.94 0.94 -6.40
CA PRO A 57 23.40 -0.01 -7.36
C PRO A 57 22.71 -1.17 -6.64
N GLY A 58 21.46 -1.45 -6.99
CA GLY A 58 20.71 -2.56 -6.41
C GLY A 58 20.00 -2.23 -5.10
N ALA A 59 20.01 -0.99 -4.62
CA ALA A 59 19.40 -0.61 -3.34
C ALA A 59 17.93 -1.09 -3.18
N LEU A 60 17.13 -1.04 -4.25
CA LEU A 60 15.76 -1.57 -4.20
C LEU A 60 15.74 -3.09 -4.09
N CYS A 61 16.62 -3.78 -4.81
CA CYS A 61 16.75 -5.23 -4.75
C CYS A 61 17.11 -5.68 -3.33
N ASP A 62 18.03 -4.99 -2.66
CA ASP A 62 18.46 -5.32 -1.30
C ASP A 62 17.29 -5.26 -0.30
N VAL A 63 16.41 -4.27 -0.43
CA VAL A 63 15.18 -4.19 0.37
C VAL A 63 14.19 -5.29 0.00
N LEU A 64 14.03 -5.60 -1.28
CA LEU A 64 13.14 -6.68 -1.75
C LEU A 64 13.60 -8.07 -1.29
N VAL A 65 14.91 -8.30 -1.21
CA VAL A 65 15.49 -9.55 -0.68
C VAL A 65 15.11 -9.74 0.78
N LYS A 66 15.13 -8.68 1.61
CA LYS A 66 14.70 -8.75 3.01
C LYS A 66 13.25 -9.19 3.15
N PHE A 67 12.32 -8.64 2.36
CA PHE A 67 10.93 -9.11 2.37
C PHE A 67 10.83 -10.61 2.05
N LYS A 68 11.62 -11.09 1.08
CA LYS A 68 11.66 -12.51 0.71
C LYS A 68 12.21 -13.39 1.84
N GLU A 69 13.29 -12.98 2.48
CA GLU A 69 13.93 -13.72 3.60
C GLU A 69 12.99 -13.87 4.79
N TYR A 70 12.17 -12.85 5.06
CA TYR A 70 11.15 -12.88 6.11
C TYR A 70 9.82 -13.51 5.67
N GLY A 71 9.72 -14.02 4.43
CA GLY A 71 8.51 -14.65 3.91
C GLY A 71 7.32 -13.70 3.74
N ILE A 72 7.58 -12.39 3.57
CA ILE A 72 6.55 -11.37 3.43
C ILE A 72 6.07 -11.26 1.98
N THR A 73 4.75 -11.35 1.80
CA THR A 73 4.11 -11.19 0.49
C THR A 73 3.73 -9.73 0.26
N LEU A 74 4.29 -9.14 -0.79
CA LEU A 74 3.93 -7.79 -1.25
C LEU A 74 2.63 -7.83 -2.07
N THR A 75 1.73 -6.89 -1.82
CA THR A 75 0.49 -6.69 -2.59
C THR A 75 0.60 -5.54 -3.58
N SER A 76 1.52 -4.60 -3.33
CA SER A 76 1.75 -3.47 -4.23
C SER A 76 3.15 -2.90 -4.02
N ILE A 77 3.75 -2.42 -5.11
CA ILE A 77 4.95 -1.59 -5.09
C ILE A 77 4.79 -0.51 -6.16
N ASN A 78 4.90 0.76 -5.76
CA ASN A 78 4.80 1.89 -6.67
C ASN A 78 5.91 2.88 -6.36
N SER A 79 6.61 3.34 -7.40
CA SER A 79 7.57 4.43 -7.28
C SER A 79 6.94 5.76 -7.69
N ARG A 80 7.36 6.84 -7.02
CA ARG A 80 7.02 8.22 -7.39
C ARG A 80 8.29 9.08 -7.32
N PRO A 81 8.48 10.06 -8.22
CA PRO A 81 9.55 11.03 -8.09
C PRO A 81 9.45 11.75 -6.73
N ALA A 82 10.57 11.85 -6.01
CA ALA A 82 10.60 12.41 -4.65
C ALA A 82 10.48 13.94 -4.62
N ASN A 83 10.65 14.62 -5.75
CA ASN A 83 10.65 16.09 -5.91
C ASN A 83 11.60 16.88 -4.98
N LEU A 84 12.44 16.20 -4.19
CA LEU A 84 13.46 16.78 -3.32
C LEU A 84 14.80 16.94 -4.07
N GLN A 85 15.15 15.94 -4.89
CA GLN A 85 16.30 15.96 -5.79
C GLN A 85 15.96 15.25 -7.11
N PRO A 86 16.62 15.62 -8.23
CA PRO A 86 16.49 14.91 -9.49
C PRO A 86 16.76 13.41 -9.32
N TRP A 87 15.96 12.57 -9.98
CA TRP A 87 16.13 11.12 -10.05
C TRP A 87 16.07 10.37 -8.71
N GLN A 88 15.64 11.01 -7.63
CA GLN A 88 15.28 10.31 -6.39
C GLN A 88 13.82 9.88 -6.43
N TYR A 89 13.55 8.69 -5.87
CA TYR A 89 12.22 8.11 -5.82
C TYR A 89 11.81 7.80 -4.39
N VAL A 90 10.51 7.91 -4.16
CA VAL A 90 9.81 7.38 -2.99
C VAL A 90 9.10 6.11 -3.44
N PHE A 91 9.29 5.03 -2.68
CA PHE A 91 8.59 3.76 -2.88
C PHE A 91 7.47 3.62 -1.88
N PHE A 92 6.26 3.39 -2.40
CA PHE A 92 5.09 2.99 -1.63
C PHE A 92 4.93 1.48 -1.76
N VAL A 93 5.03 0.78 -0.64
CA VAL A 93 4.95 -0.67 -0.61
C VAL A 93 3.84 -1.10 0.33
N GLU A 94 3.05 -2.06 -0.13
CA GLU A 94 2.02 -2.70 0.68
C GLU A 94 2.27 -4.20 0.75
N MET A 95 1.97 -4.78 1.91
CA MET A 95 2.25 -6.17 2.21
C MET A 95 1.20 -6.78 3.13
N ILE A 96 1.02 -8.10 3.00
CA ILE A 96 0.13 -8.86 3.86
C ILE A 96 0.74 -8.95 5.26
N GLY A 97 -0.08 -8.68 6.27
CA GLY A 97 0.28 -8.78 7.67
C GLY A 97 0.42 -7.43 8.35
N ASP A 98 0.89 -7.51 9.59
CA ASP A 98 1.13 -6.37 10.48
C ASP A 98 2.63 -6.19 10.64
N ILE A 99 3.14 -5.00 10.31
CA ILE A 99 4.58 -4.69 10.38
C ILE A 99 4.93 -3.77 11.55
N HIS A 100 4.05 -3.63 12.55
CA HIS A 100 4.35 -2.85 13.73
C HIS A 100 5.41 -3.55 14.61
N GLU A 101 6.65 -3.07 14.47
CA GLU A 101 7.83 -3.40 15.30
C GLU A 101 8.33 -4.84 15.15
N GLY A 102 9.43 -4.99 14.41
CA GLY A 102 10.09 -6.27 14.21
C GLY A 102 11.43 -6.10 13.49
N LYS A 103 12.26 -7.15 13.53
CA LYS A 103 13.63 -7.14 12.97
C LYS A 103 13.67 -6.71 11.49
N LEU A 104 12.64 -7.05 10.71
CA LEU A 104 12.50 -6.62 9.32
C LEU A 104 12.45 -5.09 9.16
N VAL A 105 11.70 -4.38 10.02
CA VAL A 105 11.58 -2.90 9.93
C VAL A 105 12.92 -2.25 10.17
N GLU A 106 13.62 -2.69 11.20
CA GLU A 106 14.95 -2.17 11.53
C GLU A 106 15.94 -2.44 10.38
N GLU A 107 15.96 -3.66 9.83
CA GLU A 107 16.84 -3.98 8.69
C GLU A 107 16.49 -3.17 7.44
N ILE A 108 15.21 -2.90 7.15
CA ILE A 108 14.82 -2.03 6.04
C ILE A 108 15.28 -0.61 6.30
N LYS A 109 15.08 -0.11 7.52
CA LYS A 109 15.45 1.24 7.93
C LYS A 109 16.96 1.49 7.77
N GLU A 110 17.79 0.50 8.06
CA GLU A 110 19.25 0.55 7.84
C GLU A 110 19.64 0.65 6.36
N SER A 111 18.79 0.17 5.43
CA SER A 111 19.03 0.24 3.98
C SER A 111 18.34 1.42 3.29
N CYS A 112 17.61 2.25 4.03
CA CYS A 112 16.86 3.36 3.49
C CYS A 112 17.39 4.70 4.03
N LEU A 113 17.23 5.76 3.24
CA LEU A 113 17.46 7.12 3.72
C LEU A 113 16.40 7.53 4.75
N ASP A 114 15.17 7.09 4.51
CA ASP A 114 14.01 7.32 5.36
C ASP A 114 12.99 6.19 5.15
N LEU A 115 12.35 5.80 6.24
CA LEU A 115 11.27 4.81 6.29
C LEU A 115 10.13 5.36 7.15
N VAL A 116 8.92 5.34 6.61
CA VAL A 116 7.70 5.75 7.28
C VAL A 116 6.70 4.60 7.19
N ILE A 117 6.20 4.16 8.34
CA ILE A 117 5.06 3.25 8.40
C ILE A 117 3.80 4.11 8.29
N LEU A 118 3.05 3.95 7.20
CA LEU A 118 1.80 4.71 6.96
C LEU A 118 0.63 4.15 7.78
N GLY A 119 0.68 2.84 8.08
CA GLY A 119 -0.25 2.17 8.97
C GLY A 119 -0.60 0.75 8.52
N THR A 120 -1.24 0.03 9.42
CA THR A 120 -1.83 -1.29 9.15
C THR A 120 -3.35 -1.18 9.15
N PHE A 121 -3.99 -1.78 8.15
CA PHE A 121 -5.45 -1.75 7.98
C PHE A 121 -5.99 -3.09 7.54
N LYS A 122 -7.31 -3.28 7.72
CA LYS A 122 -8.00 -4.49 7.32
C LYS A 122 -7.99 -4.63 5.79
N ARG A 123 -7.59 -5.81 5.31
CA ARG A 123 -7.66 -6.18 3.90
C ARG A 123 -9.12 -6.23 3.47
N SER A 124 -9.43 -5.63 2.32
CA SER A 124 -10.77 -5.71 1.75
C SER A 124 -11.10 -7.16 1.38
N TRP A 125 -12.32 -7.60 1.73
CA TRP A 125 -12.85 -8.92 1.40
C TRP A 125 -12.79 -9.27 -0.10
N ARG A 126 -12.75 -8.25 -0.98
CA ARG A 126 -12.61 -8.45 -2.43
C ARG A 126 -11.28 -9.11 -2.84
N TYR A 127 -10.30 -9.16 -1.95
CA TYR A 127 -9.02 -9.82 -2.17
C TYR A 127 -8.90 -11.17 -1.45
N ASP A 128 -9.94 -11.59 -0.73
CA ASP A 128 -9.99 -12.94 -0.19
C ASP A 128 -10.30 -13.87 -1.37
N ASN A 129 -9.40 -14.81 -1.66
CA ASN A 129 -9.62 -15.85 -2.67
C ASN A 129 -10.70 -16.83 -2.17
N THR A 130 -11.95 -16.41 -2.12
CA THR A 130 -13.09 -17.33 -2.03
C THR A 130 -13.49 -17.68 -3.46
N ASN A 131 -12.95 -18.81 -3.95
CA ASN A 131 -13.60 -19.59 -4.99
C ASN A 131 -14.93 -20.13 -4.47
#